data_AF-A0A7S0LA93-F1
#
_entry.id   AF-A0A7S0LA93-F1
#
_cell.length_a   1.000
_cell.length_b   1.000
_cell.length_c   1.000
_cell.angle_alpha   90.00
_cell.angle_beta   90.00
_cell.angle_gamma   90.00
#
_symmetry.space_group_name_H-M   'P 1'
#
loop_
_entity.id
_entity.type
_entity.pdbx_description
1 polymer ?
#
loop_
_entity_poly.entity_id
_entity_poly.type
_entity_poly.pdbx_seq_one_letter_code
_entity_poly.pdbx_strand_id
1 'polypeptide(L)'
;TTFRSAHDKQPFDWMIDEDHSKDSIWNFHVWTETWLARGDVGHKDTCWNAVDATPQEKSKNGKYAMGPAAIPLLAKTEVKDYDSEFVIGEVNSHVWLGKKKYKKGMKYSKKDVDVVDVGRYISTKKKGCFVKEEADEEAVLACRE
;
A
#
# COMPACT_ATOMS: atom_id res chain seq x y z
N THR A 1 -1.39 -6.75 6.91
CA THR A 1 -0.12 -6.04 7.16
C THR A 1 0.75 -6.07 5.93
N THR A 2 1.27 -4.92 5.51
CA THR A 2 2.31 -4.80 4.48
C THR A 2 3.63 -4.38 5.15
N PHE A 3 4.78 -4.87 4.69
CA PHE A 3 6.10 -4.47 5.17
C PHE A 3 6.76 -3.55 4.15
N ARG A 4 7.62 -2.64 4.61
CA ARG A 4 8.19 -1.56 3.78
C ARG A 4 7.07 -0.80 3.05
N SER A 5 6.08 -0.34 3.80
CA SER A 5 4.93 0.39 3.24
C SER A 5 5.37 1.80 2.89
N ALA A 6 5.23 2.18 1.64
CA ALA A 6 5.48 3.57 1.26
C ALA A 6 4.35 4.47 1.79
N HIS A 7 4.71 5.70 2.13
CA HIS A 7 3.78 6.78 2.39
C HIS A 7 4.20 7.94 1.47
N ASP A 8 3.68 7.91 0.24
CA ASP A 8 3.83 8.93 -0.79
C ASP A 8 2.81 10.04 -0.54
N LYS A 9 3.24 11.30 -0.52
CA LYS A 9 2.33 12.43 -0.32
C LYS A 9 1.81 12.96 -1.64
N GLN A 10 0.60 13.48 -1.62
CA GLN A 10 0.01 14.06 -2.82
C GLN A 10 0.92 15.12 -3.46
N PRO A 11 1.08 15.12 -4.80
CA PRO A 11 0.33 14.34 -5.78
C PRO A 11 1.01 13.00 -6.14
N PHE A 12 0.51 11.90 -5.56
CA PHE A 12 1.07 10.55 -5.62
C PHE A 12 1.72 10.26 -6.97
N ASP A 13 3.05 10.21 -7.01
CA ASP A 13 3.82 9.93 -8.22
C ASP A 13 4.57 8.60 -8.15
N TRP A 14 4.31 7.84 -7.08
CA TRP A 14 4.82 6.51 -6.81
C TRP A 14 6.35 6.48 -6.81
N MET A 15 6.97 7.57 -6.39
CA MET A 15 8.40 7.70 -6.16
C MET A 15 8.65 8.28 -4.76
N ILE A 16 9.32 7.51 -3.92
CA ILE A 16 9.65 7.88 -2.54
C ILE A 16 11.06 8.47 -2.50
N ASP A 17 11.17 9.73 -2.08
CA ASP A 17 12.45 10.40 -1.86
C ASP A 17 12.62 10.74 -0.37
N GLU A 18 12.91 9.72 0.44
CA GLU A 18 12.98 9.83 1.91
C GLU A 18 13.95 10.94 2.38
N ASP A 19 15.02 11.18 1.63
CA ASP A 19 16.08 12.12 2.01
C ASP A 19 15.70 13.60 1.75
N HIS A 20 14.82 13.88 0.80
CA HIS A 20 14.55 15.25 0.34
C HIS A 20 13.06 15.65 0.28
N SER A 21 12.19 14.77 0.75
CA SER A 21 10.73 14.97 0.78
C SER A 21 10.18 14.77 2.19
N LYS A 22 8.86 14.72 2.32
CA LYS A 22 8.17 14.28 3.55
C LYS A 22 7.59 12.88 3.38
N ASP A 23 7.99 12.17 2.32
CA ASP A 23 7.63 10.80 2.04
C ASP A 23 8.45 9.89 2.96
N SER A 24 7.96 8.70 3.22
CA SER A 24 8.61 7.78 4.15
C SER A 24 8.29 6.33 3.83
N ILE A 25 9.19 5.42 4.17
CA ILE A 25 8.91 3.98 4.13
C ILE A 25 8.74 3.48 5.56
N TRP A 26 7.53 3.07 5.91
CA TRP A 26 7.23 2.50 7.20
C TRP A 26 7.74 1.06 7.27
N ASN A 27 8.26 0.66 8.43
CA ASN A 27 8.68 -0.73 8.65
C ASN A 27 7.55 -1.71 8.32
N PHE A 28 6.34 -1.37 8.76
CA PHE A 28 5.11 -2.02 8.35
C PHE A 28 3.93 -1.04 8.44
N HIS A 29 2.87 -1.34 7.70
CA HIS A 29 1.59 -0.68 7.80
C HIS A 29 0.45 -1.71 7.79
N VAL A 30 -0.68 -1.37 8.41
CA VAL A 30 -1.84 -2.26 8.54
C VAL A 30 -3.09 -1.53 8.09
N TRP A 31 -3.81 -2.14 7.16
CA TRP A 31 -5.18 -1.78 6.79
C TRP A 31 -6.14 -2.95 7.05
N THR A 32 -7.43 -2.72 6.81
CA THR A 32 -8.48 -3.74 6.87
C THR A 32 -9.02 -4.02 5.47
N GLU A 33 -9.49 -5.25 5.23
CA GLU A 33 -10.15 -5.61 3.98
C GLU A 33 -11.62 -5.95 4.20
N THR A 34 -12.47 -5.54 3.27
CA THR A 34 -13.92 -5.80 3.30
C THR A 34 -14.37 -6.57 2.06
N TRP A 35 -15.29 -7.52 2.25
CA TRP A 35 -15.79 -8.39 1.18
C TRP A 35 -17.10 -7.84 0.60
N LEU A 36 -17.02 -7.14 -0.53
CA LEU A 36 -18.18 -6.50 -1.18
C LEU A 36 -17.96 -6.29 -2.69
N ALA A 37 -19.06 -6.22 -3.44
CA ALA A 37 -19.03 -5.94 -4.88
C ALA A 37 -18.90 -4.43 -5.16
N ARG A 38 -18.25 -4.08 -6.27
CA ARG A 38 -17.83 -2.71 -6.61
C ARG A 38 -18.30 -2.26 -7.98
N GLY A 39 -19.60 -2.40 -8.21
CA GLY A 39 -20.24 -1.98 -9.46
C GLY A 39 -20.04 -0.49 -9.76
N ASP A 40 -19.87 0.34 -8.74
CA ASP A 40 -19.57 1.78 -8.82
C ASP A 40 -18.25 2.11 -9.52
N VAL A 41 -17.23 1.25 -9.41
CA VAL A 41 -15.92 1.43 -10.06
C VAL A 41 -15.66 0.42 -11.19
N GLY A 42 -16.72 -0.25 -11.65
CA GLY A 42 -16.67 -1.16 -12.80
C GLY A 42 -16.26 -2.61 -12.48
N HIS A 43 -16.21 -3.00 -11.21
CA HIS A 43 -15.94 -4.39 -10.79
C HIS A 43 -17.18 -5.02 -10.15
N LYS A 44 -17.97 -5.74 -10.95
CA LYS A 44 -19.30 -6.21 -10.55
C LYS A 44 -19.29 -7.42 -9.61
N ASP A 45 -18.24 -8.21 -9.64
CA ASP A 45 -18.12 -9.38 -8.77
C ASP A 45 -17.72 -8.97 -7.35
N THR A 46 -18.12 -9.75 -6.36
CA THR A 46 -17.71 -9.54 -4.96
C THR A 46 -16.23 -9.86 -4.81
N CYS A 47 -15.47 -8.93 -4.23
CA CYS A 47 -14.04 -9.10 -4.00
C CYS A 47 -13.60 -8.50 -2.66
N TRP A 48 -12.33 -8.70 -2.31
CA TRP A 48 -11.69 -7.97 -1.22
C TRP A 48 -11.43 -6.51 -1.62
N ASN A 49 -11.67 -5.62 -0.67
CA ASN A 49 -11.49 -4.18 -0.82
C ASN A 49 -10.68 -3.63 0.35
N ALA A 50 -9.56 -2.97 0.06
CA ALA A 50 -8.76 -2.28 1.05
C ALA A 50 -9.53 -1.08 1.63
N VAL A 51 -9.49 -0.94 2.95
CA VAL A 51 -10.04 0.17 3.73
C VAL A 51 -9.03 0.49 4.82
N ASP A 52 -8.61 1.74 4.89
CA ASP A 52 -7.67 2.19 5.91
C ASP A 52 -8.26 3.35 6.72
N ALA A 53 -8.27 3.16 8.05
CA ALA A 53 -8.73 4.14 9.01
C ALA A 53 -7.58 4.98 9.59
N THR A 54 -6.33 4.63 9.28
CA THR A 54 -5.15 5.38 9.69
C THR A 54 -5.17 6.74 9.00
N PRO A 55 -5.18 7.87 9.74
CA PRO A 55 -5.31 9.20 9.15
C PRO A 55 -3.99 9.66 8.52
N GLN A 56 -3.68 9.12 7.34
CA GLN A 56 -2.44 9.40 6.60
C GLN A 56 -2.61 10.62 5.69
N GLU A 57 -3.36 10.48 4.61
CA GLU A 57 -3.66 11.53 3.64
C GLU A 57 -5.16 11.84 3.59
N LYS A 58 -5.50 13.06 3.14
CA LYS A 58 -6.91 13.44 2.96
C LYS A 58 -7.41 12.94 1.61
N SER A 59 -8.54 12.26 1.59
CA SER A 59 -9.26 11.95 0.35
C SER A 59 -9.65 13.22 -0.40
N LYS A 60 -10.09 13.09 -1.65
CA LYS A 60 -10.63 14.19 -2.48
C LYS A 60 -11.72 15.03 -1.79
N ASN A 61 -12.46 14.46 -0.84
CA ASN A 61 -13.51 15.15 -0.07
C ASN A 61 -12.99 15.90 1.18
N GLY A 62 -11.67 15.93 1.41
CA GLY A 62 -11.02 16.62 2.52
C GLY A 62 -11.04 15.87 3.86
N LYS A 63 -11.62 14.67 3.92
CA LYS A 63 -11.65 13.83 5.13
C LYS A 63 -10.47 12.86 5.14
N TYR A 64 -10.05 12.48 6.34
CA TYR A 64 -9.16 11.33 6.52
C TYR A 64 -9.99 10.06 6.42
N ALA A 65 -9.95 9.46 5.24
CA ALA A 65 -10.56 8.18 4.92
C ALA A 65 -9.77 7.57 3.77
N MET A 66 -9.83 6.26 3.63
CA MET A 66 -9.27 5.56 2.48
C MET A 66 -10.17 4.36 2.18
N GLY A 67 -10.59 4.26 0.93
CA GLY A 67 -11.33 3.12 0.42
C GLY A 67 -12.86 3.26 0.50
N PRO A 68 -13.60 2.18 0.17
CA PRO A 68 -13.09 0.88 -0.23
C PRO A 68 -12.34 0.93 -1.58
N ALA A 69 -11.21 0.25 -1.72
CA ALA A 69 -10.48 0.12 -2.99
C ALA A 69 -10.33 -1.35 -3.40
N ALA A 70 -10.86 -1.72 -4.57
CA ALA A 70 -10.97 -3.11 -5.01
C ALA A 70 -9.59 -3.73 -5.32
N ILE A 71 -9.17 -4.73 -4.53
CA ILE A 71 -7.85 -5.37 -4.68
C ILE A 71 -7.57 -5.90 -6.09
N PRO A 72 -8.53 -6.54 -6.81
CA PRO A 72 -8.30 -6.98 -8.18
C PRO A 72 -7.95 -5.86 -9.17
N LEU A 73 -8.38 -4.63 -8.90
CA LEU A 73 -8.04 -3.44 -9.70
C LEU A 73 -6.68 -2.88 -9.28
N LEU A 74 -6.39 -2.83 -7.97
CA LEU A 74 -5.09 -2.41 -7.43
C LEU A 74 -3.96 -3.29 -7.95
N ALA A 75 -4.17 -4.61 -8.00
CA ALA A 75 -3.19 -5.58 -8.51
C ALA A 75 -2.84 -5.39 -10.01
N LYS A 76 -3.68 -4.67 -10.76
CA LYS A 76 -3.45 -4.28 -12.15
C LYS A 76 -2.99 -2.83 -12.30
N THR A 77 -2.77 -2.14 -11.18
CA THR A 77 -2.46 -0.71 -11.14
C THR A 77 -3.55 0.14 -11.82
N GLU A 78 -4.80 -0.34 -11.80
CA GLU A 78 -5.94 0.40 -12.33
C GLU A 78 -6.44 1.42 -11.30
N VAL A 79 -6.06 2.68 -11.49
CA VAL A 79 -6.50 3.78 -10.62
C VAL A 79 -7.99 4.07 -10.83
N LYS A 80 -8.75 3.97 -9.74
CA LYS A 80 -10.18 4.30 -9.59
C LYS A 80 -10.39 5.28 -8.42
N ASP A 81 -11.65 5.63 -8.15
CA ASP A 81 -12.01 6.43 -6.98
C ASP A 81 -11.73 5.71 -5.65
N TYR A 82 -12.00 6.41 -4.54
CA TYR A 82 -11.77 5.93 -3.17
C TYR A 82 -10.30 5.69 -2.87
N ASP A 83 -9.45 6.62 -3.29
CA ASP A 83 -8.03 6.71 -2.94
C ASP A 83 -7.22 5.46 -3.34
N SER A 84 -7.61 4.80 -4.43
CA SER A 84 -6.91 3.60 -4.93
C SER A 84 -5.43 3.88 -5.30
N GLU A 85 -5.12 5.08 -5.78
CA GLU A 85 -3.76 5.53 -6.07
C GLU A 85 -2.87 5.56 -4.82
N PHE A 86 -3.46 5.83 -3.66
CA PHE A 86 -2.74 5.87 -2.39
C PHE A 86 -2.31 4.46 -2.00
N VAL A 87 -3.23 3.48 -2.00
CA VAL A 87 -2.90 2.08 -1.68
C VAL A 87 -1.94 1.46 -2.69
N ILE A 88 -2.06 1.80 -3.98
CA ILE A 88 -1.06 1.40 -4.98
C ILE A 88 0.32 1.96 -4.58
N GLY A 89 0.38 3.23 -4.18
CA GLY A 89 1.59 3.86 -3.70
C GLY A 89 2.19 3.11 -2.52
N GLU A 90 1.38 2.72 -1.54
CA GLU A 90 1.84 2.02 -0.33
C GLU A 90 2.57 0.69 -0.63
N VAL A 91 2.19 0.00 -1.71
CA VAL A 91 2.69 -1.34 -2.02
C VAL A 91 3.54 -1.43 -3.29
N ASN A 92 3.59 -0.37 -4.11
CA ASN A 92 4.22 -0.45 -5.43
C ASN A 92 4.97 0.83 -5.82
N SER A 93 5.25 1.74 -4.87
CA SER A 93 6.15 2.87 -5.15
C SER A 93 7.58 2.42 -5.37
N HIS A 94 8.31 3.21 -6.12
CA HIS A 94 9.75 3.06 -6.24
C HIS A 94 10.48 3.94 -5.22
N VAL A 95 11.68 3.55 -4.80
CA VAL A 95 12.51 4.35 -3.89
C VAL A 95 13.59 5.07 -4.69
N TRP A 96 13.65 6.38 -4.55
CA TRP A 96 14.68 7.21 -5.15
C TRP A 96 16.01 7.05 -4.41
N LEU A 97 17.07 6.67 -5.13
CA LEU A 97 18.43 6.48 -4.62
C LEU A 97 19.39 7.59 -5.09
N GLY A 98 18.88 8.56 -5.84
CA GLY A 98 19.71 9.60 -6.42
C GLY A 98 20.14 10.66 -5.40
N LYS A 99 21.34 11.20 -5.57
CA LYS A 99 21.93 12.21 -4.66
C LYS A 99 21.21 13.56 -4.66
N LYS A 100 20.32 13.81 -5.61
CA LYS A 100 19.58 15.06 -5.74
C LYS A 100 18.11 14.75 -5.55
N LYS A 101 17.38 15.68 -4.95
CA LYS A 101 15.92 15.63 -4.86
C LYS A 101 15.27 15.20 -6.18
N TYR A 102 14.41 14.19 -6.11
CA TYR A 102 13.57 13.74 -7.21
C TYR A 102 12.58 14.84 -7.61
N LYS A 103 12.28 14.89 -8.91
CA LYS A 103 11.26 15.77 -9.48
C LYS A 103 10.47 14.96 -10.49
N LYS A 104 9.14 15.00 -10.39
CA LYS A 104 8.25 14.37 -11.36
C LYS A 104 8.62 14.76 -12.80
N GLY A 105 8.81 13.76 -13.65
CA GLY A 105 9.25 13.93 -15.06
C GLY A 105 10.76 14.06 -15.26
N MET A 106 11.57 14.03 -14.20
CA MET A 106 13.02 13.95 -14.31
C MET A 106 13.43 12.63 -14.97
N LYS A 107 14.41 12.68 -15.88
CA LYS A 107 15.03 11.47 -16.42
C LYS A 107 15.91 10.84 -15.35
N TYR A 108 15.74 9.54 -15.15
CA TYR A 108 16.56 8.73 -14.27
C TYR A 108 16.93 7.42 -14.95
N SER A 109 17.92 6.73 -14.40
CA SER A 109 18.33 5.41 -14.82
C SER A 109 17.97 4.36 -13.77
N LYS A 110 18.08 3.08 -14.11
CA LYS A 110 17.74 1.97 -13.20
C LYS A 110 18.55 1.96 -11.90
N LYS A 111 19.75 2.57 -11.87
CA LYS A 111 20.58 2.64 -10.66
C LYS A 111 20.14 3.74 -9.68
N ASP A 112 19.34 4.69 -10.16
CA ASP A 112 18.87 5.82 -9.36
C ASP A 112 17.57 5.46 -8.61
N VAL A 113 17.07 4.23 -8.75
CA VAL A 113 15.76 3.81 -8.29
C VAL A 113 15.80 2.35 -7.80
N ASP A 114 15.28 2.08 -6.60
CA ASP A 114 14.94 0.73 -6.14
C ASP A 114 13.47 0.44 -6.45
N VAL A 115 13.21 -0.64 -7.18
CA VAL A 115 11.85 -1.05 -7.60
C VAL A 115 11.33 -2.28 -6.85
N VAL A 116 12.07 -2.78 -5.86
CA VAL A 116 11.75 -4.02 -5.11
C VAL A 116 11.66 -3.81 -3.61
N ASP A 117 11.90 -2.60 -3.12
CA ASP A 117 11.91 -2.34 -1.68
C ASP A 117 10.53 -2.19 -1.04
N VAL A 118 9.61 -1.52 -1.72
CA VAL A 118 8.27 -1.21 -1.21
C VAL A 118 7.32 -2.41 -1.35
N GLY A 119 6.38 -2.55 -0.42
CA GLY A 119 5.26 -3.49 -0.54
C GLY A 119 5.64 -4.96 -0.36
N ARG A 120 6.57 -5.23 0.58
CA ARG A 120 7.04 -6.58 0.84
C ARG A 120 6.05 -7.31 1.73
N TYR A 121 5.92 -8.62 1.52
CA TYR A 121 5.36 -9.53 2.52
C TYR A 121 3.95 -9.13 3.00
N ILE A 122 3.05 -8.74 2.09
CA ILE A 122 1.65 -8.48 2.44
C ILE A 122 1.05 -9.76 3.01
N SER A 123 0.50 -9.66 4.22
CA SER A 123 0.09 -10.82 5.01
C SER A 123 -1.20 -10.60 5.76
N THR A 124 -1.95 -11.69 5.90
CA THR A 124 -3.11 -11.78 6.78
C THR A 124 -3.03 -13.04 7.64
N LYS A 125 -3.93 -13.12 8.61
CA LYS A 125 -4.05 -14.30 9.46
C LYS A 125 -4.81 -15.39 8.72
N LYS A 126 -4.23 -16.58 8.64
CA LYS A 126 -4.87 -17.76 8.06
C LYS A 126 -6.17 -18.11 8.79
N LYS A 127 -7.20 -18.48 8.02
CA LYS A 127 -8.50 -18.90 8.53
C LYS A 127 -8.36 -20.11 9.47
N GLY A 128 -9.05 -20.07 10.61
CA GLY A 128 -9.08 -21.18 11.57
C GLY A 128 -7.80 -21.38 12.39
N CYS A 129 -6.74 -20.59 12.14
CA CYS A 129 -5.49 -20.67 12.88
C CYS A 129 -5.58 -19.80 14.14
N PHE A 130 -5.37 -20.32 15.34
CA PHE A 130 -5.37 -19.53 16.56
C PHE A 130 -4.07 -19.78 17.29
N VAL A 131 -3.20 -18.77 17.28
CA VAL A 131 -1.91 -18.82 17.94
C VAL A 131 -2.11 -18.35 19.39
N LYS A 132 -1.62 -19.13 20.36
CA LYS A 132 -1.61 -18.71 21.76
C LYS A 132 -0.55 -17.62 21.96
N GLU A 133 -0.72 -16.81 22.98
CA GLU A 133 0.22 -15.71 23.30
C GLU A 133 1.66 -16.19 23.54
N GLU A 134 1.83 -17.42 24.02
CA GLU A 134 3.13 -18.05 24.32
C GLU A 134 3.71 -18.88 23.15
N ALA A 135 3.13 -18.78 21.95
CA ALA A 135 3.58 -19.58 20.81
C ALA A 135 4.97 -19.17 20.32
N ASP A 136 5.73 -20.14 19.82
CA ASP A 136 7.01 -19.88 19.16
C ASP A 136 6.83 -19.26 17.76
N GLU A 137 7.95 -18.79 17.21
CA GLU A 137 7.98 -18.13 15.91
C GLU A 137 7.47 -19.04 14.78
N GLU A 138 7.78 -20.34 14.84
CA GLU A 138 7.35 -21.30 13.82
C GLU A 138 5.81 -21.42 13.79
N ALA A 139 5.17 -21.51 14.96
CA ALA A 139 3.72 -21.55 15.07
C ALA A 139 3.06 -20.24 14.61
N VAL A 140 3.66 -19.09 14.90
CA VAL A 140 3.18 -17.78 14.39
C VAL A 140 3.26 -17.74 12.86
N LEU A 141 4.41 -18.14 12.30
CA LEU A 141 4.64 -18.15 10.85
C LEU A 141 3.72 -19.13 10.13
N ALA A 142 3.43 -20.30 10.71
CA ALA A 142 2.50 -21.28 10.14
C ALA A 142 1.05 -20.76 10.02
N CYS A 143 0.67 -19.76 10.82
CA CYS A 143 -0.64 -19.12 10.80
C CYS A 143 -0.73 -17.89 9.90
N ARG A 144 0.33 -17.57 9.16
CA ARG A 144 0.38 -16.48 8.20
C ARG A 144 -0.06 -16.94 6.81
N GLU A 145 -0.83 -16.10 6.14
CA GLU A 145 -1.23 -16.23 4.72
C GLU A 145 -0.73 -15.00 3.94
#